data_AF-T2JYY2-F1
#
_entry.id   AF-T2JYY2-F1
#
_cell.length_a   1.000
_cell.length_b   1.000
_cell.length_c   1.000
_cell.angle_alpha   90.00
_cell.angle_beta   90.00
_cell.angle_gamma   90.00
#
_symmetry.space_group_name_H-M   'P 1'
#
loop_
_entity.id
_entity.type
_entity.pdbx_description
1 polymer ?
#
loop_
_entity_poly.entity_id
_entity_poly.type
_entity_poly.pdbx_seq_one_letter_code
_entity_poly.pdbx_strand_id
1 'polypeptide(L)' 'MVATPLQLSLLQKSQTSPVKELRDYQSKVVKEIFDFWDFGKKSVMLVSPTGSGKTLTATHINQKNS' A
#
# COMPACT_ATOMS: atom_id res chain seq x y z
N MET A 1 13.65 5.44 33.95
CA MET A 1 12.52 6.28 33.49
C MET A 1 11.71 5.44 32.51
N VAL A 2 10.46 5.10 32.85
CA VAL A 2 9.60 4.25 32.01
C VAL A 2 8.68 5.16 31.17
N ALA A 3 8.53 4.85 29.88
CA ALA A 3 7.68 5.62 28.99
C ALA A 3 6.21 5.57 29.46
N THR A 4 5.51 6.69 29.37
CA THR A 4 4.09 6.74 29.75
C THR A 4 3.23 5.90 28.80
N PRO A 5 2.07 5.40 29.23
CA PRO A 5 1.14 4.66 28.36
C PRO A 5 0.76 5.44 27.09
N LEU A 6 0.70 6.78 27.19
CA LEU A 6 0.47 7.67 26.05
C LEU A 6 1.66 7.68 25.07
N GLN A 7 2.89 7.68 25.55
CA GLN A 7 4.06 7.56 24.67
C GLN A 7 4.11 6.20 23.98
N LEU A 8 3.74 5.13 24.70
CA LEU A 8 3.71 3.79 24.15
C LEU A 8 2.63 3.61 23.05
N SER A 9 1.45 4.21 23.22
CA SER A 9 0.38 4.15 22.22
C SER A 9 0.69 4.97 20.96
N LEU A 10 1.38 6.10 21.10
CA LEU A 10 1.84 6.91 19.98
C LEU A 10 2.93 6.19 19.17
N LEU A 11 3.84 5.47 19.85
CA LEU A 11 4.84 4.61 19.22
C LEU A 11 4.22 3.43 18.46
N GLN A 12 3.12 2.84 18.96
CA GLN A 12 2.41 1.78 18.23
C GLN A 12 1.69 2.32 16.99
N LYS A 13 1.18 3.55 17.03
CA LYS A 13 0.49 4.18 15.90
C LYS A 13 1.42 4.47 14.71
N SER A 14 2.73 4.62 14.96
CA SER A 14 3.75 4.83 13.92
C SER A 14 4.34 3.53 13.37
N GLN A 15 4.04 2.38 13.97
CA GLN A 15 4.49 1.10 13.43
C GLN A 15 3.66 0.78 12.19
N THR A 16 4.31 0.89 11.02
CA THR A 16 3.81 0.29 9.79
C THR A 16 3.59 -1.19 10.05
N SER A 17 2.33 -1.63 9.93
CA SER A 17 2.00 -3.06 9.99
C SER A 17 2.93 -3.80 9.01
N PRO A 18 3.40 -5.02 9.32
CA PRO A 18 4.18 -5.79 8.35
C PRO A 18 3.44 -5.77 7.02
N VAL A 19 4.13 -5.35 5.96
CA VAL A 19 3.54 -5.20 4.63
C VAL A 19 2.92 -6.54 4.28
N LYS A 20 1.59 -6.61 4.36
CA LYS A 20 0.87 -7.83 4.06
C LYS A 20 1.17 -8.16 2.61
N GLU A 21 1.74 -9.32 2.38
CA GLU A 21 2.13 -9.75 1.04
C GLU A 21 0.93 -9.64 0.09
N LEU A 22 1.20 -9.11 -1.10
CA LEU A 22 0.21 -8.98 -2.15
C LEU A 22 -0.13 -10.37 -2.68
N ARG A 23 -1.43 -10.61 -2.92
CA ARG A 23 -1.88 -11.76 -3.70
C ARG A 23 -1.44 -11.60 -5.15
N ASP A 24 -1.29 -12.70 -5.88
CA ASP A 24 -0.79 -12.71 -7.27
C ASP A 24 -1.49 -11.69 -8.18
N TYR A 25 -2.82 -11.61 -8.09
CA TYR A 25 -3.60 -10.67 -8.90
C TYR A 25 -3.34 -9.21 -8.51
N GLN A 26 -3.03 -8.92 -7.24
CA GLN A 26 -2.69 -7.58 -6.78
C GLN A 26 -1.29 -7.22 -7.27
N SER A 27 -0.32 -8.14 -7.14
CA SER A 27 1.05 -7.97 -7.63
C SER A 27 1.09 -7.73 -9.14
N LYS A 28 0.30 -8.48 -9.91
CA LYS A 28 0.17 -8.30 -11.36
C LYS A 28 -0.35 -6.91 -11.71
N VAL A 29 -1.44 -6.47 -11.09
CA VAL A 29 -2.03 -5.15 -11.32
C VAL A 29 -1.06 -4.03 -10.94
N VAL A 30 -0.35 -4.17 -9.81
CA VAL A 30 0.67 -3.19 -9.41
C VAL A 30 1.72 -3.08 -10.49
N LYS A 31 2.27 -4.19 -10.97
CA LYS A 31 3.25 -4.20 -12.07
C LYS A 31 2.70 -3.48 -13.31
N GLU A 32 1.50 -3.82 -13.75
CA GLU A 32 0.88 -3.19 -14.93
C GLU A 32 0.71 -1.67 -14.77
N ILE A 33 0.32 -1.19 -13.58
CA ILE A 33 0.21 0.24 -13.29
C ILE A 33 1.57 0.94 -13.46
N PHE A 34 2.65 0.35 -12.94
CA PHE A 34 4.00 0.90 -13.11
C PHE A 34 4.45 0.85 -14.57
N ASP A 35 4.20 -0.26 -15.28
CA ASP A 35 4.51 -0.38 -16.70
C ASP A 35 3.82 0.72 -17.54
N PHE A 36 2.56 1.08 -17.20
CA PHE A 36 1.86 2.19 -17.84
C PHE A 36 2.49 3.56 -17.55
N TRP A 37 2.93 3.79 -16.31
CA TRP A 37 3.61 5.03 -15.93
C TRP A 37 4.97 5.16 -16.60
N ASP A 38 5.73 4.07 -16.68
CA ASP A 38 7.02 4.02 -17.38
C ASP A 38 6.84 4.28 -18.89
N PHE A 39 5.71 3.84 -19.47
CA PHE A 39 5.32 4.17 -20.83
C PHE A 39 4.83 5.63 -21.02
N GLY A 40 4.79 6.43 -19.95
CA GLY A 40 4.42 7.85 -19.99
C GLY A 40 2.93 8.13 -19.83
N LYS A 41 2.12 7.14 -19.41
CA LYS A 41 0.70 7.40 -19.06
C LYS A 41 0.65 8.18 -17.74
N LYS A 42 -0.05 9.32 -17.75
CA LYS A 42 -0.18 10.17 -16.55
C LYS A 42 -1.25 9.70 -15.56
N SER A 43 -2.23 8.93 -16.03
CA SER A 43 -3.36 8.47 -15.21
C SER A 43 -3.73 7.05 -15.59
N VAL A 44 -3.97 6.21 -14.58
CA VAL A 44 -4.34 4.80 -14.70
C VAL A 44 -5.52 4.53 -13.75
N MET A 45 -6.57 3.88 -14.25
CA MET A 45 -7.76 3.55 -13.46
C MET A 45 -7.78 2.06 -13.09
N LEU A 46 -7.72 1.77 -11.79
CA LEU A 46 -7.88 0.41 -11.28
C LEU A 46 -9.38 0.07 -11.12
N VAL A 47 -9.88 -0.84 -11.94
CA VAL A 47 -11.22 -1.42 -11.81
C VAL A 47 -11.14 -2.76 -11.09
N SER A 48 -11.81 -2.91 -9.95
CA SER A 48 -11.88 -4.20 -9.26
C SER A 48 -13.11 -4.31 -8.34
N PRO A 49 -13.62 -5.54 -8.12
CA PRO A 49 -14.84 -5.78 -7.33
C PRO A 49 -14.67 -5.41 -5.85
N THR A 50 -15.77 -5.29 -5.12
CA THR A 50 -15.75 -5.15 -3.66
C THR A 50 -15.04 -6.36 -3.03
N GLY A 51 -14.32 -6.13 -1.91
CA GLY A 51 -13.55 -7.20 -1.25
C GLY A 51 -12.23 -7.64 -1.95
N SER A 52 -11.90 -7.09 -3.12
CA SER A 52 -10.67 -7.43 -3.85
C SER A 52 -9.37 -6.98 -3.17
N GLY A 53 -9.45 -6.08 -2.20
CA GLY A 53 -8.28 -5.51 -1.52
C GLY A 53 -7.75 -4.20 -2.13
N LYS A 54 -8.60 -3.40 -2.80
CA LYS A 54 -8.25 -2.09 -3.38
C LYS A 54 -7.41 -1.20 -2.48
N THR A 55 -7.79 -1.08 -1.21
CA THR A 55 -7.08 -0.24 -0.23
C THR A 55 -5.65 -0.73 -0.03
N LEU A 56 -5.46 -2.03 0.15
CA LEU A 56 -4.14 -2.63 0.33
C LEU A 56 -3.27 -2.47 -0.93
N THR A 57 -3.86 -2.68 -2.10
CA THR A 57 -3.17 -2.45 -3.39
C THR A 57 -2.72 -0.99 -3.52
N ALA A 58 -3.59 -0.02 -3.19
CA ALA A 58 -3.27 1.40 -3.26
C ALA A 58 -2.19 1.82 -2.24
N THR A 59 -2.24 1.30 -1.01
CA THR A 59 -1.20 1.54 0.00
C THR A 59 0.17 1.05 -0.47
N HIS A 60 0.22 -0.14 -1.09
CA HIS A 60 1.47 -0.70 -1.60
C HIS A 60 2.07 0.17 -2.73
N ILE A 61 1.23 0.68 -3.63
CA ILE A 61 1.65 1.60 -4.70
C ILE A 61 2.28 2.87 -4.10
N ASN A 62 1.66 3.47 -3.08
CA ASN A 62 2.17 4.68 -2.45
C ASN A 62 3.51 4.45 -1.72
N GLN A 63 3.66 3.30 -1.04
CA GLN A 63 4.90 2.94 -0.35
C GLN A 63 6.06 2.73 -1.31
N LYS A 64 5.81 2.19 -2.51
CA LYS A 64 6.85 1.98 -3.53
C LYS A 64 7.32 3.27 -4.21
N ASN A 65 6.50 4.33 -4.17
CA ASN A 65 6.81 5.64 -4.74
C ASN A 65 7.41 6.64 -3.72
N SER A 66 7.48 6.28 -2.43
CA SER A 66 8.08 7.12 -1.37
C SER A 66 9.55 6.78 -1.17
#